data_AF-A0A8C3S3F9-F1
#
_entry.id   AF-A0A8C3S3F9-F1
#
_cell.length_a   1.000
_cell.length_b   1.000
_cell.length_c   1.000
_cell.angle_alpha   90.00
_cell.angle_beta   90.00
_cell.angle_gamma   90.00
#
_symmetry.space_group_name_H-M   'P 1'
#
loop_
_entity.id
_entity.type
_entity.pdbx_description
1 polymer ?
#
loop_
_entity_poly.entity_id
_entity_poly.type
_entity_poly.pdbx_seq_one_letter_code
_entity_poly.pdbx_strand_id
1 'polypeptide(L)'
;TVRITDDADPLFLCSLAIGEEDFQSLKSQQGLLVDFSAFPQKFIDLLEQCILEQRKQVPRFLIQLVTSSPALDCMPAYLNVVETNPFKHLTHLSLKLLAGSDSDIKKYLAICIKNLKALAEKSKKLDKLQNEWTSQTASLTNKYSQEITAEKEKVLQIQTQYQLQHEQQKKEMEATCNRKVHHLETRASDLETVNKDLTERKYKSESSIRELKSKLAGLDEEYQRTKQEVLSLQRENSTLDAECHEKEKLLNQLRTRIAVLEQEVKDKEQVVIRSTDVCESAQEHKLEESLEMKQLQIGKFETTVKSISEELLKANEIIKKLQGEMKKVMEKMKLKNAVTLQQEKILGEKEQTLQKEKLELNNAKQALQQKEDKVKIIQCLCIYVTWKSTEQRKHLTFTYSMQALPQLPGRQVAN
;
A
#
# COMPACT_ATOMS: atom_id res chain seq x y z
N THR A 1 98.87 112.66 -28.30
CA THR A 1 98.00 113.78 -28.69
C THR A 1 96.67 113.66 -27.97
N VAL A 2 96.24 114.72 -27.29
CA VAL A 2 94.88 114.88 -26.75
C VAL A 2 94.04 115.61 -27.79
N ARG A 3 92.76 115.23 -27.92
CA ARG A 3 91.78 115.88 -28.80
C ARG A 3 90.44 115.94 -28.07
N ILE A 4 89.78 117.08 -28.18
CA ILE A 4 88.39 117.30 -27.79
C ILE A 4 87.62 117.69 -29.07
N THR A 5 86.47 117.06 -29.27
CA THR A 5 85.54 117.31 -30.38
C THR A 5 84.11 117.21 -29.86
N ASP A 6 83.17 117.87 -30.51
CA ASP A 6 81.74 117.74 -30.22
C ASP A 6 81.08 116.84 -31.28
N ASP A 7 80.13 116.00 -30.87
CA ASP A 7 79.29 115.23 -31.79
C ASP A 7 78.13 116.08 -32.35
N ALA A 8 77.78 117.21 -31.69
CA ALA A 8 76.79 118.17 -32.13
C ALA A 8 77.35 119.27 -33.06
N ASP A 9 78.62 119.65 -32.88
CA ASP A 9 79.35 120.55 -33.79
C ASP A 9 80.59 119.85 -34.39
N PRO A 10 80.49 119.31 -35.63
CA PRO A 10 81.61 118.67 -36.31
C PRO A 10 82.80 119.59 -36.65
N LEU A 11 82.68 120.90 -36.48
CA LEU A 11 83.77 121.86 -36.64
C LEU A 11 84.50 122.14 -35.31
N PHE A 12 83.88 121.86 -34.17
CA PHE A 12 84.51 122.03 -32.87
C PHE A 12 85.68 121.05 -32.71
N LEU A 13 86.90 121.59 -32.72
CA LEU A 13 88.13 120.83 -32.53
C LEU A 13 89.09 121.62 -31.65
N CYS A 14 89.40 121.08 -30.47
CA CYS A 14 90.54 121.49 -29.67
C CYS A 14 91.57 120.36 -29.61
N SER A 15 92.86 120.66 -29.74
CA SER A 15 93.90 119.63 -29.71
C SER A 15 95.19 120.07 -29.02
N LEU A 16 95.93 119.07 -28.53
CA LEU A 16 97.24 119.25 -27.91
C LEU A 16 98.14 118.05 -28.28
N ALA A 17 99.19 118.32 -29.05
CA ALA A 17 100.33 117.43 -29.16
C ALA A 17 101.28 117.71 -27.99
N ILE A 18 101.81 116.65 -27.37
CA ILE A 18 102.81 116.73 -26.30
C ILE A 18 103.92 115.76 -26.72
N GLY A 19 105.08 116.28 -27.09
CA GLY A 19 106.30 115.50 -27.22
C GLY A 19 106.91 115.20 -25.85
N GLU A 20 107.95 114.36 -25.82
CA GLU A 20 108.63 114.02 -24.56
C GLU A 20 109.34 115.24 -23.95
N GLU A 21 109.86 116.14 -24.79
CA GLU A 21 110.45 117.43 -24.38
C GLU A 21 109.41 118.40 -23.81
N ASP A 22 108.26 118.57 -24.49
CA ASP A 22 107.13 119.36 -23.99
C ASP A 22 106.64 118.83 -22.63
N PHE A 23 106.64 117.50 -22.48
CA PHE A 23 106.20 116.87 -21.25
C PHE A 23 107.11 117.18 -20.06
N GLN A 24 108.44 117.32 -20.22
CA GLN A 24 109.29 117.73 -19.10
C GLN A 24 108.93 119.14 -18.61
N SER A 25 108.63 120.06 -19.54
CA SER A 25 108.15 121.40 -19.20
C SER A 25 106.80 121.36 -18.47
N LEU A 26 105.85 120.54 -18.96
CA LEU A 26 104.54 120.33 -18.32
C LEU A 26 104.67 119.70 -16.92
N LYS A 27 105.57 118.71 -16.79
CA LYS A 27 105.87 117.98 -15.54
C LYS A 27 106.33 118.93 -14.45
N SER A 28 107.28 119.82 -14.77
CA SER A 28 107.73 120.87 -13.85
C SER A 28 106.66 121.94 -13.57
N GLN A 29 105.90 122.37 -14.58
CA GLN A 29 104.86 123.41 -14.42
C GLN A 29 103.67 122.97 -13.56
N GLN A 30 103.34 121.67 -13.53
CA GLN A 30 102.15 121.14 -12.84
C GLN A 30 102.51 120.15 -11.71
N GLY A 31 103.79 120.04 -11.35
CA GLY A 31 104.26 119.19 -10.24
C GLY A 31 103.99 117.69 -10.44
N LEU A 32 103.95 117.22 -11.69
CA LEU A 32 103.56 115.84 -12.00
C LEU A 32 104.65 114.86 -11.57
N LEU A 33 104.32 113.91 -10.70
CA LEU A 33 105.26 112.90 -10.18
C LEU A 33 105.37 111.65 -11.08
N VAL A 34 104.98 111.75 -12.35
CA VAL A 34 104.89 110.62 -13.30
C VAL A 34 105.70 110.87 -14.57
N ASP A 35 106.07 109.80 -15.26
CA ASP A 35 106.86 109.85 -16.49
C ASP A 35 105.99 109.81 -17.74
N PHE A 36 106.56 110.20 -18.88
CA PHE A 36 105.83 110.42 -20.14
C PHE A 36 105.05 109.19 -20.62
N SER A 37 105.57 107.99 -20.38
CA SER A 37 104.92 106.71 -20.70
C SER A 37 103.73 106.37 -19.79
N ALA A 38 103.76 106.82 -18.53
CA ALA A 38 102.70 106.57 -17.55
C ALA A 38 101.61 107.66 -17.54
N PHE A 39 101.96 108.87 -17.98
CA PHE A 39 101.05 110.02 -18.02
C PHE A 39 99.73 109.78 -18.76
N PRO A 40 99.68 109.14 -19.95
CA PRO A 40 98.41 108.89 -20.66
C PRO A 40 97.42 108.06 -19.83
N GLN A 41 97.89 107.00 -19.15
CA GLN A 41 97.02 106.21 -18.27
C GLN A 41 96.55 107.04 -17.08
N LYS A 42 97.43 107.81 -16.44
CA LYS A 42 97.06 108.66 -15.30
C LYS A 42 96.06 109.77 -15.67
N PHE A 43 96.08 110.24 -16.92
CA PHE A 43 95.06 111.13 -17.44
C PHE A 43 93.73 110.39 -17.71
N ILE A 44 93.76 109.16 -18.23
CA ILE A 44 92.56 108.30 -18.38
C ILE A 44 91.92 108.02 -17.01
N ASP A 45 92.69 107.64 -15.99
CA ASP A 45 92.21 107.39 -14.63
C ASP A 45 91.42 108.60 -14.06
N LEU A 46 91.85 109.83 -14.37
CA LEU A 46 91.20 111.07 -13.97
C LEU A 46 89.92 111.38 -14.80
N LEU A 47 89.93 111.05 -16.09
CA LEU A 47 88.74 111.18 -16.94
C LEU A 47 87.65 110.18 -16.54
N GLU A 48 88.03 108.94 -16.19
CA GLU A 48 87.11 107.93 -15.67
C GLU A 48 86.46 108.37 -14.36
N GLN A 49 87.20 109.01 -13.45
CA GLN A 49 86.62 109.61 -12.24
C GLN A 49 85.58 110.70 -12.57
N CYS A 50 85.86 111.58 -13.55
CA CYS A 50 84.88 112.57 -14.00
C CYS A 50 83.62 111.89 -14.59
N ILE A 51 83.78 110.83 -15.37
CA ILE A 51 82.69 110.04 -15.98
C ILE A 51 81.83 109.33 -14.90
N LEU A 52 82.43 108.87 -13.80
CA LEU A 52 81.72 108.26 -12.67
C LEU A 52 80.96 109.29 -11.80
N GLU A 53 81.48 110.51 -11.68
CA GLU A 53 80.87 111.58 -10.89
C GLU A 53 79.76 112.34 -11.64
N GLN A 54 79.78 112.36 -12.98
CA GLN A 54 78.94 113.22 -13.84
C GLN A 54 77.41 113.20 -13.59
N ARG A 55 76.87 112.14 -12.99
CA ARG A 55 75.42 111.97 -12.73
C ARG A 55 75.00 112.27 -11.28
N LYS A 56 75.92 112.72 -10.42
CA LYS A 56 75.63 113.02 -9.01
C LYS A 56 75.19 114.48 -8.84
N GLN A 57 74.34 114.75 -7.85
CA GLN A 57 73.89 116.12 -7.53
C GLN A 57 75.02 117.05 -7.09
N VAL A 58 76.06 116.49 -6.46
CA VAL A 58 77.30 117.19 -6.11
C VAL A 58 78.47 116.34 -6.62
N PRO A 59 78.95 116.56 -7.86
CA PRO A 59 80.01 115.77 -8.46
C PRO A 59 81.36 116.12 -7.82
N ARG A 60 82.06 115.12 -7.26
CA ARG A 60 83.36 115.35 -6.60
C ARG A 60 84.47 115.63 -7.61
N PHE A 61 84.42 115.06 -8.80
CA PHE A 61 85.35 115.33 -9.89
C PHE A 61 84.60 115.93 -11.07
N LEU A 62 85.17 117.00 -11.64
CA LEU A 62 84.65 117.74 -12.76
C LEU A 62 85.73 117.93 -13.81
N ILE A 63 85.31 117.97 -15.07
CA ILE A 63 86.12 118.41 -16.18
C ILE A 63 85.58 119.75 -16.67
N GLN A 64 86.46 120.72 -16.88
CA GLN A 64 86.11 122.08 -17.30
C GLN A 64 86.98 122.49 -18.49
N LEU A 65 86.37 123.00 -19.56
CA LEU A 65 87.10 123.61 -20.67
C LEU A 65 86.88 125.12 -20.62
N VAL A 66 87.94 125.86 -20.29
CA VAL A 66 87.92 127.31 -20.10
C VAL A 66 88.53 128.00 -21.32
N THR A 67 87.73 128.79 -22.05
CA THR A 67 88.17 129.55 -23.24
C THR A 67 88.41 131.02 -22.92
N SER A 68 89.44 131.60 -23.56
CA SER A 68 89.97 132.92 -23.19
C SER A 68 89.35 134.05 -24.04
N SER A 69 88.08 134.37 -23.80
CA SER A 69 87.23 135.33 -24.55
C SER A 69 86.82 134.88 -25.96
N PRO A 70 85.55 135.07 -26.39
CA PRO A 70 85.05 134.64 -27.70
C PRO A 70 85.40 135.60 -28.86
N ALA A 71 86.29 136.58 -28.66
CA ALA A 71 86.54 137.65 -29.62
C ALA A 71 87.64 137.37 -30.66
N LEU A 72 88.41 136.28 -30.53
CA LEU A 72 89.55 135.93 -31.38
C LEU A 72 89.70 134.40 -31.50
N ASP A 73 89.57 133.86 -32.72
CA ASP A 73 89.53 132.41 -33.01
C ASP A 73 90.83 131.63 -32.72
N CYS A 74 91.91 132.31 -32.34
CA CYS A 74 93.22 131.71 -32.05
C CYS A 74 93.57 131.59 -30.56
N MET A 75 92.64 131.90 -29.64
CA MET A 75 92.93 131.88 -28.21
C MET A 75 92.97 130.45 -27.64
N PRO A 76 93.94 130.12 -26.75
CA PRO A 76 94.05 128.79 -26.17
C PRO A 76 92.91 128.47 -25.20
N ALA A 77 92.51 127.20 -25.19
CA ALA A 77 91.51 126.65 -24.27
C ALA A 77 92.20 125.78 -23.20
N TYR A 78 91.81 125.93 -21.94
CA TYR A 78 92.39 125.21 -20.82
C TYR A 78 91.45 124.11 -20.34
N LEU A 79 91.84 122.85 -20.53
CA LEU A 79 91.12 121.68 -20.03
C LEU A 79 91.62 121.35 -18.62
N ASN A 80 90.79 121.66 -17.64
CA ASN A 80 91.08 121.46 -16.23
C ASN A 80 90.32 120.25 -15.70
N VAL A 81 91.02 119.31 -15.08
CA VAL A 81 90.41 118.30 -14.21
C VAL A 81 90.43 118.86 -12.79
N VAL A 82 89.25 119.01 -12.19
CA VAL A 82 89.05 119.71 -10.92
C VAL A 82 88.32 118.80 -9.93
N GLU A 83 88.92 118.57 -8.77
CA GLU A 83 88.24 118.00 -7.62
C GLU A 83 87.54 119.10 -6.82
N THR A 84 86.30 118.85 -6.42
CA THR A 84 85.49 119.75 -5.58
C THR A 84 85.42 119.23 -4.15
N ASN A 85 85.58 120.16 -3.21
CA ASN A 85 85.38 119.96 -1.79
C ASN A 85 84.46 121.09 -1.29
N PRO A 86 83.60 120.88 -0.26
CA PRO A 86 82.69 121.92 0.24
C PRO A 86 83.32 123.28 0.60
N PHE A 87 84.64 123.35 0.79
CA PHE A 87 85.37 124.60 1.03
C PHE A 87 86.20 125.12 -0.16
N LYS A 88 86.63 124.28 -1.10
CA LYS A 88 87.56 124.68 -2.18
C LYS A 88 87.59 123.74 -3.38
N HIS A 89 88.14 124.24 -4.49
CA HIS A 89 88.49 123.45 -5.67
C HIS A 89 89.99 123.12 -5.69
N LEU A 90 90.35 121.96 -6.26
CA LEU A 90 91.72 121.51 -6.49
C LEU A 90 91.87 121.06 -7.95
N THR A 91 92.71 121.76 -8.72
CA THR A 91 93.02 121.33 -10.10
C THR A 91 94.09 120.26 -10.08
N HIS A 92 93.76 119.05 -10.57
CA HIS A 92 94.67 117.91 -10.69
C HIS A 92 95.51 117.94 -11.97
N LEU A 93 94.98 118.54 -13.04
CA LEU A 93 95.65 118.69 -14.33
C LEU A 93 95.03 119.88 -15.09
N SER A 94 95.85 120.66 -15.82
CA SER A 94 95.45 121.87 -16.55
C SER A 94 96.07 121.90 -17.95
N LEU A 95 95.50 121.17 -18.91
CA LEU A 95 96.07 121.06 -20.25
C LEU A 95 95.71 122.28 -21.12
N LYS A 96 96.71 122.95 -21.70
CA LYS A 96 96.52 124.06 -22.64
C LYS A 96 96.36 123.51 -24.07
N LEU A 97 95.15 123.46 -24.59
CA LEU A 97 94.86 123.10 -25.98
C LEU A 97 94.83 124.33 -26.88
N LEU A 98 95.03 124.08 -28.17
CA LEU A 98 94.81 125.05 -29.25
C LEU A 98 93.56 124.66 -30.03
N ALA A 99 92.84 125.66 -30.54
CA ALA A 99 91.83 125.44 -31.58
C ALA A 99 92.47 124.78 -32.81
N GLY A 100 91.80 123.79 -33.39
CA GLY A 100 92.28 123.10 -34.58
C GLY A 100 92.13 123.98 -35.82
N SER A 101 93.16 124.05 -36.66
CA SER A 101 93.06 124.78 -37.93
C SER A 101 92.11 124.08 -38.92
N ASP A 102 91.66 124.79 -39.95
CA ASP A 102 91.01 124.21 -41.15
C ASP A 102 91.72 122.96 -41.68
N SER A 103 93.05 122.90 -41.58
CA SER A 103 93.85 121.75 -42.00
C SER A 103 93.57 120.54 -41.10
N ASP A 104 93.44 120.74 -39.80
CA ASP A 104 93.28 119.70 -38.79
C ASP A 104 91.84 119.24 -38.65
N ILE A 105 90.88 120.15 -38.74
CA ILE A 105 89.44 119.86 -38.89
C ILE A 105 89.24 119.00 -40.15
N LYS A 106 89.81 119.39 -41.29
CA LYS A 106 89.72 118.64 -42.55
C LYS A 106 90.37 117.26 -42.50
N LYS A 107 91.53 117.11 -41.84
CA LYS A 107 92.14 115.80 -41.56
C LYS A 107 91.24 114.94 -40.66
N TYR A 108 90.68 115.51 -39.60
CA TYR A 108 89.78 114.83 -38.66
C TYR A 108 88.50 114.35 -39.36
N LEU A 109 87.79 115.24 -40.05
CA LEU A 109 86.58 114.91 -40.80
C LEU A 109 86.83 113.86 -41.89
N ALA A 110 87.98 113.91 -42.59
CA ALA A 110 88.36 112.87 -43.56
C ALA A 110 88.52 111.48 -42.90
N ILE A 111 89.07 111.42 -41.69
CA ILE A 111 89.17 110.18 -40.89
C ILE A 111 87.77 109.71 -40.46
N CYS A 112 86.92 110.61 -39.96
CA CYS A 112 85.56 110.28 -39.54
C CYS A 112 84.72 109.76 -40.72
N ILE A 113 84.74 110.43 -41.87
CA ILE A 113 84.05 110.00 -43.10
C ILE A 113 84.57 108.63 -43.58
N LYS A 114 85.88 108.37 -43.51
CA LYS A 114 86.47 107.06 -43.83
C LYS A 114 85.96 105.97 -42.89
N ASN A 115 85.90 106.25 -41.60
CA ASN A 115 85.43 105.31 -40.58
C ASN A 115 83.92 105.03 -40.73
N LEU A 116 83.10 106.06 -40.95
CA LEU A 116 81.65 105.93 -41.20
C LEU A 116 81.36 105.11 -42.46
N LYS A 117 82.11 105.31 -43.56
CA LYS A 117 81.99 104.48 -44.78
C LYS A 117 82.37 103.02 -44.52
N ALA A 118 83.43 102.78 -43.74
CA ALA A 118 83.83 101.43 -43.35
C ALA A 118 82.81 100.75 -42.40
N LEU A 119 82.11 101.52 -41.56
CA LEU A 119 81.03 101.04 -40.70
C LEU A 119 79.76 100.71 -41.50
N ALA A 120 79.38 101.55 -42.46
CA ALA A 120 78.24 101.31 -43.34
C ALA A 120 78.40 100.02 -44.18
N GLU A 121 79.59 99.78 -44.74
CA GLU A 121 79.89 98.53 -45.45
C GLU A 121 80.02 97.31 -44.53
N LYS A 122 80.27 97.49 -43.22
CA LYS A 122 80.12 96.41 -42.22
C LYS A 122 78.65 96.12 -41.93
N SER A 123 77.81 97.14 -41.72
CA SER A 123 76.36 96.97 -41.53
C SER A 123 75.75 96.19 -42.69
N LYS A 124 75.97 96.66 -43.93
CA LYS A 124 75.48 96.03 -45.17
C LYS A 124 75.93 94.58 -45.37
N LYS A 125 77.04 94.16 -44.74
CA LYS A 125 77.48 92.76 -44.71
C LYS A 125 76.78 91.96 -43.61
N LEU A 126 76.55 92.56 -42.45
CA LEU A 126 75.74 91.98 -41.38
C LEU A 126 74.29 91.76 -41.85
N ASP A 127 73.68 92.75 -42.49
CA ASP A 127 72.32 92.68 -43.05
C ASP A 127 72.18 91.51 -44.05
N LYS A 128 73.19 91.33 -44.92
CA LYS A 128 73.24 90.19 -45.86
C LYS A 128 73.36 88.85 -45.13
N LEU A 129 74.32 88.71 -44.22
CA LEU A 129 74.52 87.47 -43.45
C LEU A 129 73.29 87.14 -42.59
N GLN A 130 72.59 88.13 -42.06
CA GLN A 130 71.33 87.95 -41.34
C GLN A 130 70.20 87.46 -42.25
N ASN A 131 70.07 88.00 -43.46
CA ASN A 131 69.10 87.53 -44.46
C ASN A 131 69.42 86.12 -44.98
N GLU A 132 70.70 85.83 -45.23
CA GLU A 132 71.18 84.49 -45.61
C GLU A 132 70.92 83.47 -44.49
N TRP A 133 71.26 83.81 -43.23
CA TRP A 133 71.06 82.95 -42.06
C TRP A 133 69.58 82.70 -41.77
N THR A 134 68.72 83.73 -41.82
CA THR A 134 67.27 83.57 -41.62
C THR A 134 66.64 82.75 -42.74
N SER A 135 67.05 82.92 -44.00
CA SER A 135 66.60 82.10 -45.12
C SER A 135 67.06 80.63 -44.99
N GLN A 136 68.30 80.38 -44.56
CA GLN A 136 68.79 79.01 -44.30
C GLN A 136 68.05 78.37 -43.13
N THR A 137 67.84 79.12 -42.03
CA THR A 137 67.08 78.67 -40.86
C THR A 137 65.66 78.30 -41.26
N ALA A 138 64.93 79.16 -41.96
CA ALA A 138 63.56 78.88 -42.40
C ALA A 138 63.49 77.66 -43.33
N SER A 139 64.45 77.50 -44.24
CA SER A 139 64.54 76.34 -45.13
C SER A 139 64.76 75.03 -44.36
N LEU A 140 65.67 75.02 -43.38
CA LEU A 140 65.94 73.87 -42.51
C LEU A 140 64.75 73.56 -41.60
N THR A 141 64.15 74.56 -40.95
CA THR A 141 62.96 74.41 -40.11
C THR A 141 61.79 73.82 -40.91
N ASN A 142 61.56 74.28 -42.14
CA ASN A 142 60.52 73.72 -43.01
C ASN A 142 60.82 72.25 -43.38
N LYS A 143 62.06 71.92 -43.78
CA LYS A 143 62.44 70.52 -44.09
C LYS A 143 62.24 69.59 -42.89
N TYR A 144 62.79 69.93 -41.73
CA TYR A 144 62.62 69.12 -40.54
C TYR A 144 61.16 69.05 -40.09
N SER A 145 60.37 70.11 -40.26
CA SER A 145 58.92 70.04 -39.98
C SER A 145 58.20 69.08 -40.91
N GLN A 146 58.55 69.06 -42.21
CA GLN A 146 57.97 68.15 -43.21
C GLN A 146 58.37 66.68 -42.95
N GLU A 147 59.64 66.43 -42.59
CA GLU A 147 60.13 65.11 -42.19
C GLU A 147 59.41 64.62 -40.92
N ILE A 148 59.25 65.49 -39.92
CA ILE A 148 58.54 65.18 -38.67
C ILE A 148 57.05 64.91 -38.91
N THR A 149 56.36 65.62 -39.82
CA THR A 149 54.97 65.30 -40.16
C THR A 149 54.85 63.98 -40.91
N ALA A 150 55.69 63.75 -41.91
CA ALA A 150 55.66 62.52 -42.70
C ALA A 150 55.97 61.28 -41.86
N GLU A 151 56.89 61.36 -40.89
CA GLU A 151 57.17 60.22 -40.00
C GLU A 151 56.06 60.00 -38.97
N LYS A 152 55.44 61.07 -38.44
CA LYS A 152 54.25 60.95 -37.58
C LYS A 152 53.08 60.29 -38.31
N GLU A 153 52.86 60.63 -39.58
CA GLU A 153 51.81 60.02 -40.41
C GLU A 153 52.05 58.52 -40.64
N LYS A 154 53.29 58.11 -40.96
CA LYS A 154 53.67 56.69 -41.06
C LYS A 154 53.45 55.95 -39.75
N VAL A 155 53.93 56.49 -38.62
CA VAL A 155 53.78 55.87 -37.30
C VAL A 155 52.30 55.73 -36.93
N LEU A 156 51.47 56.75 -37.19
CA LEU A 156 50.03 56.70 -36.95
C LEU A 156 49.33 55.66 -37.84
N GLN A 157 49.71 55.56 -39.12
CA GLN A 157 49.17 54.56 -40.04
C GLN A 157 49.52 53.13 -39.60
N ILE A 158 50.79 52.88 -39.25
CA ILE A 158 51.27 51.60 -38.73
C ILE A 158 50.58 51.24 -37.41
N GLN A 159 50.46 52.20 -36.48
CA GLN A 159 49.75 52.01 -35.21
C GLN A 159 48.28 51.64 -35.44
N THR A 160 47.59 52.33 -36.36
CA THR A 160 46.19 52.04 -36.70
C THR A 160 46.03 50.64 -37.32
N GLN A 161 46.97 50.23 -38.19
CA GLN A 161 46.98 48.90 -38.78
C GLN A 161 47.19 47.79 -37.72
N TYR A 162 48.14 47.96 -36.79
CA TYR A 162 48.34 47.01 -35.69
C TYR A 162 47.14 46.94 -34.74
N GLN A 163 46.49 48.07 -34.44
CA GLN A 163 45.28 48.10 -33.61
C GLN A 163 44.12 47.33 -34.29
N LEU A 164 43.92 47.52 -35.60
CA LEU A 164 42.90 46.80 -36.37
C LEU A 164 43.18 45.29 -36.41
N GLN A 165 44.43 44.88 -36.66
CA GLN A 165 44.84 43.47 -36.67
C GLN A 165 44.63 42.81 -35.30
N HIS A 166 45.03 43.46 -34.22
CA HIS A 166 44.85 42.95 -32.86
C HIS A 166 43.37 42.78 -32.49
N GLU A 167 42.53 43.78 -32.79
CA GLU A 167 41.09 43.70 -32.52
C GLU A 167 40.38 42.66 -33.39
N GLN A 168 40.86 42.41 -34.62
CA GLN A 168 40.36 41.30 -35.45
C GLN A 168 40.78 39.93 -34.88
N GLN A 169 42.06 39.73 -34.55
CA GLN A 169 42.54 38.48 -33.94
C GLN A 169 41.81 38.16 -32.63
N LYS A 170 41.55 39.18 -31.80
CA LYS A 170 40.74 39.06 -30.58
C LYS A 170 39.32 38.56 -30.90
N LYS A 171 38.63 39.16 -31.88
CA LYS A 171 37.27 38.74 -32.31
C LYS A 171 37.24 37.33 -32.89
N GLU A 172 38.26 36.94 -33.66
CA GLU A 172 38.37 35.58 -34.22
C GLU A 172 38.63 34.54 -33.12
N MET A 173 39.45 34.87 -32.12
CA MET A 173 39.68 34.03 -30.94
C MET A 173 38.42 33.91 -30.07
N GLU A 174 37.73 35.02 -29.81
CA GLU A 174 36.48 35.07 -29.05
C GLU A 174 35.37 34.26 -29.73
N ALA A 175 35.15 34.45 -31.04
CA ALA A 175 34.21 33.66 -31.82
C ALA A 175 34.55 32.15 -31.82
N THR A 176 35.85 31.81 -31.84
CA THR A 176 36.31 30.41 -31.75
C THR A 176 36.12 29.83 -30.34
N CYS A 177 36.29 30.63 -29.30
CA CYS A 177 35.99 30.24 -27.92
C CYS A 177 34.50 29.99 -27.73
N ASN A 178 33.65 30.94 -28.14
CA ASN A 178 32.19 30.85 -28.00
C ASN A 178 31.60 29.65 -28.75
N ARG A 179 32.14 29.30 -29.93
CA ARG A 179 31.78 28.05 -30.65
C ARG A 179 32.14 26.79 -29.86
N LYS A 180 33.30 26.75 -29.20
CA LYS A 180 33.72 25.62 -28.36
C LYS A 180 32.89 25.49 -27.10
N VAL A 181 32.59 26.61 -26.43
CA VAL A 181 31.71 26.68 -25.27
C VAL A 181 30.33 26.13 -25.64
N HIS A 182 29.69 26.69 -26.67
CA HIS A 182 28.36 26.25 -27.10
C HIS A 182 28.29 24.77 -27.51
N HIS A 183 29.34 24.23 -28.15
CA HIS A 183 29.43 22.81 -28.45
C HIS A 183 29.55 21.93 -27.19
N LEU A 184 30.32 22.37 -26.19
CA LEU A 184 30.46 21.66 -24.91
C LEU A 184 29.19 21.74 -24.05
N GLU A 185 28.49 22.88 -24.05
CA GLU A 185 27.19 23.07 -23.39
C GLU A 185 26.12 22.15 -24.01
N THR A 186 26.02 22.13 -25.35
CA THR A 186 25.12 21.23 -26.08
C THR A 186 25.40 19.77 -25.71
N ARG A 187 26.68 19.35 -25.78
CA ARG A 187 27.08 17.98 -25.44
C ARG A 187 26.87 17.63 -23.96
N ALA A 188 26.92 18.61 -23.06
CA ALA A 188 26.57 18.40 -21.65
C ALA A 188 25.06 18.14 -21.49
N SER A 189 24.21 18.94 -22.13
CA SER A 189 22.76 18.74 -22.16
C SER A 189 22.37 17.37 -22.77
N ASP A 190 23.02 16.97 -23.87
CA ASP A 190 22.83 15.65 -24.48
C ASP A 190 23.18 14.52 -23.50
N LEU A 191 24.30 14.63 -22.78
CA LEU A 191 24.71 13.64 -21.78
C LEU A 191 23.80 13.62 -20.55
N GLU A 192 23.29 14.77 -20.10
CA GLU A 192 22.33 14.87 -19.00
C GLU A 192 21.00 14.20 -19.34
N THR A 193 20.45 14.45 -20.54
CA THR A 193 19.22 13.79 -21.00
C THR A 193 19.40 12.28 -21.11
N VAL A 194 20.47 11.81 -21.75
CA VAL A 194 20.80 10.38 -21.87
C VAL A 194 21.00 9.72 -20.49
N ASN A 195 21.63 10.40 -19.53
CA ASN A 195 21.84 9.87 -18.18
C ASN A 195 20.52 9.78 -17.38
N LYS A 196 19.63 10.77 -17.51
CA LYS A 196 18.27 10.70 -16.96
C LYS A 196 17.51 9.51 -17.54
N ASP A 197 17.54 9.35 -18.86
CA ASP A 197 16.89 8.27 -19.60
C ASP A 197 17.37 6.87 -19.18
N LEU A 198 18.68 6.71 -19.01
CA LEU A 198 19.30 5.48 -18.50
C LEU A 198 18.93 5.21 -17.04
N THR A 199 18.84 6.26 -16.22
CA THR A 199 18.42 6.18 -14.81
C THR A 199 16.95 5.76 -14.69
N GLU A 200 16.06 6.31 -15.51
CA GLU A 200 14.67 5.86 -15.58
C GLU A 200 14.54 4.41 -16.05
N ARG A 201 15.28 4.02 -17.09
CA ARG A 201 15.32 2.62 -17.58
C ARG A 201 15.85 1.66 -16.52
N LYS A 202 16.86 2.06 -15.75
CA LYS A 202 17.38 1.31 -14.60
C LYS A 202 16.29 1.12 -13.53
N TYR A 203 15.61 2.17 -13.09
CA TYR A 203 14.58 2.02 -12.06
C TYR A 203 13.40 1.15 -12.52
N LYS A 204 13.03 1.23 -13.82
CA LYS A 204 12.00 0.37 -14.45
C LYS A 204 12.43 -1.11 -14.49
N SER A 205 13.70 -1.42 -14.78
CA SER A 205 14.19 -2.81 -14.71
C SER A 205 14.37 -3.30 -13.26
N GLU A 206 14.81 -2.45 -12.33
CA GLU A 206 14.92 -2.76 -10.90
C GLU A 206 13.55 -2.99 -10.22
N SER A 207 12.47 -2.35 -10.67
CA SER A 207 11.11 -2.71 -10.22
C SER A 207 10.68 -4.08 -10.77
N SER A 208 10.84 -4.29 -12.08
CA SER A 208 10.51 -5.55 -12.75
C SER A 208 11.26 -6.76 -12.15
N ILE A 209 12.54 -6.59 -11.82
CA ILE A 209 13.36 -7.62 -11.16
C ILE A 209 12.84 -7.92 -9.73
N ARG A 210 12.38 -6.92 -8.99
CA ARG A 210 11.78 -7.13 -7.65
C ARG A 210 10.44 -7.88 -7.74
N GLU A 211 9.58 -7.50 -8.68
CA GLU A 211 8.31 -8.21 -8.92
C GLU A 211 8.54 -9.67 -9.35
N LEU A 212 9.46 -9.91 -10.29
CA LEU A 212 9.77 -11.27 -10.75
C LEU A 212 10.39 -12.13 -9.64
N LYS A 213 11.26 -11.56 -8.79
CA LYS A 213 11.78 -12.26 -7.60
C LYS A 213 10.67 -12.60 -6.59
N SER A 214 9.72 -11.69 -6.36
CA SER A 214 8.58 -11.95 -5.46
C SER A 214 7.66 -13.04 -6.03
N LYS A 215 7.36 -13.02 -7.33
CA LYS A 215 6.59 -14.08 -8.02
C LYS A 215 7.31 -15.43 -7.97
N LEU A 216 8.63 -15.44 -8.18
CA LEU A 216 9.45 -16.67 -8.10
C LEU A 216 9.43 -17.27 -6.69
N ALA A 217 9.54 -16.45 -5.64
CA ALA A 217 9.46 -16.91 -4.26
C ALA A 217 8.10 -17.53 -3.92
N GLY A 218 6.99 -16.87 -4.31
CA GLY A 218 5.64 -17.42 -4.11
C GLY A 218 5.42 -18.75 -4.84
N LEU A 219 5.93 -18.89 -6.07
CA LEU A 219 5.87 -20.14 -6.83
C LEU A 219 6.74 -21.26 -6.22
N ASP A 220 7.90 -20.95 -5.62
CA ASP A 220 8.67 -21.95 -4.88
C ASP A 220 7.95 -22.35 -3.58
N GLU A 221 7.32 -21.42 -2.85
CA GLU A 221 6.48 -21.75 -1.68
C GLU A 221 5.27 -22.62 -2.03
N GLU A 222 4.67 -22.45 -3.22
CA GLU A 222 3.61 -23.32 -3.75
C GLU A 222 4.15 -24.70 -4.17
N TYR A 223 5.33 -24.72 -4.81
CA TYR A 223 6.02 -25.97 -5.17
C TYR A 223 6.45 -26.78 -3.94
N GLN A 224 7.02 -26.16 -2.91
CA GLN A 224 7.37 -26.88 -1.67
C GLN A 224 6.12 -27.38 -0.94
N ARG A 225 5.00 -26.63 -0.92
CA ARG A 225 3.73 -27.09 -0.35
C ARG A 225 3.17 -28.31 -1.07
N THR A 226 2.99 -28.22 -2.40
CA THR A 226 2.49 -29.35 -3.21
C THR A 226 3.42 -30.56 -3.18
N LYS A 227 4.74 -30.36 -3.11
CA LYS A 227 5.72 -31.43 -2.91
C LYS A 227 5.60 -32.08 -1.53
N GLN A 228 5.33 -31.33 -0.46
CA GLN A 228 5.07 -31.89 0.87
C GLN A 228 3.76 -32.68 0.91
N GLU A 229 2.72 -32.20 0.23
CA GLU A 229 1.43 -32.88 0.07
C GLU A 229 1.58 -34.21 -0.67
N VAL A 230 2.30 -34.23 -1.81
CA VAL A 230 2.64 -35.47 -2.54
C VAL A 230 3.42 -36.45 -1.66
N LEU A 231 4.39 -35.98 -0.87
CA LEU A 231 5.13 -36.83 0.08
C LEU A 231 4.26 -37.34 1.24
N SER A 232 3.20 -36.63 1.62
CA SER A 232 2.22 -37.08 2.61
C SER A 232 1.34 -38.18 2.02
N LEU A 233 0.75 -37.93 0.84
CA LEU A 233 -0.09 -38.88 0.11
C LEU A 233 0.67 -40.17 -0.26
N GLN A 234 1.96 -40.09 -0.59
CA GLN A 234 2.80 -41.28 -0.82
C GLN A 234 2.97 -42.13 0.45
N ARG A 235 3.08 -41.53 1.63
CA ARG A 235 3.13 -42.26 2.91
C ARG A 235 1.78 -42.87 3.25
N GLU A 236 0.71 -42.10 3.09
CA GLU A 236 -0.67 -42.55 3.32
C GLU A 236 -0.98 -43.76 2.43
N ASN A 237 -0.72 -43.67 1.13
CA ASN A 237 -0.89 -44.78 0.20
C ASN A 237 -0.02 -46.00 0.59
N SER A 238 1.24 -45.78 1.00
CA SER A 238 2.10 -46.87 1.50
C SER A 238 1.53 -47.55 2.76
N THR A 239 0.87 -46.81 3.65
CA THR A 239 0.20 -47.38 4.83
C THR A 239 -1.12 -48.08 4.47
N LEU A 240 -1.88 -47.57 3.49
CA LEU A 240 -3.07 -48.23 2.96
C LEU A 240 -2.73 -49.53 2.21
N ASP A 241 -1.63 -49.54 1.45
CA ASP A 241 -1.08 -50.75 0.82
C ASP A 241 -0.71 -51.79 1.89
N ALA A 242 -0.04 -51.39 2.97
CA ALA A 242 0.30 -52.27 4.09
C ALA A 242 -0.95 -52.81 4.81
N GLU A 243 -1.94 -51.95 5.10
CA GLU A 243 -3.24 -52.38 5.64
C GLU A 243 -3.97 -53.35 4.69
N CYS A 244 -3.89 -53.13 3.37
CA CYS A 244 -4.49 -54.01 2.39
C CYS A 244 -3.82 -55.40 2.41
N HIS A 245 -2.49 -55.45 2.50
CA HIS A 245 -1.76 -56.71 2.65
C HIS A 245 -2.09 -57.44 3.96
N GLU A 246 -2.25 -56.75 5.09
CA GLU A 246 -2.69 -57.38 6.35
C GLU A 246 -4.14 -57.87 6.29
N LYS A 247 -5.04 -57.08 5.68
CA LYS A 247 -6.43 -57.49 5.43
C LYS A 247 -6.49 -58.70 4.49
N GLU A 248 -5.64 -58.79 3.47
CA GLU A 248 -5.56 -59.94 2.58
C GLU A 248 -4.94 -61.17 3.25
N LYS A 249 -3.92 -61.01 4.10
CA LYS A 249 -3.41 -62.10 4.97
C LYS A 249 -4.52 -62.65 5.86
N LEU A 250 -5.26 -61.79 6.56
CA LEU A 250 -6.38 -62.19 7.41
C LEU A 250 -7.49 -62.87 6.60
N LEU A 251 -7.83 -62.34 5.41
CA LEU A 251 -8.83 -62.91 4.52
C LEU A 251 -8.41 -64.30 4.03
N ASN A 252 -7.12 -64.51 3.73
CA ASN A 252 -6.59 -65.82 3.35
C ASN A 252 -6.49 -66.80 4.54
N GLN A 253 -6.20 -66.32 5.76
CA GLN A 253 -6.33 -67.11 6.99
C GLN A 253 -7.78 -67.56 7.22
N LEU A 254 -8.75 -66.65 7.06
CA LEU A 254 -10.18 -66.95 7.18
C LEU A 254 -10.65 -67.92 6.09
N ARG A 255 -10.26 -67.73 4.82
CA ARG A 255 -10.48 -68.72 3.73
C ARG A 255 -9.95 -70.10 4.10
N THR A 256 -8.73 -70.16 4.64
CA THR A 256 -8.12 -71.42 5.10
C THR A 256 -8.91 -72.05 6.24
N ARG A 257 -9.34 -71.26 7.24
CA ARG A 257 -10.14 -71.79 8.36
C ARG A 257 -11.53 -72.21 7.92
N ILE A 258 -12.14 -71.52 6.96
CA ILE A 258 -13.41 -71.92 6.32
C ILE A 258 -13.22 -73.26 5.61
N ALA A 259 -12.21 -73.41 4.75
CA ALA A 259 -11.94 -74.68 4.05
C ALA A 259 -11.67 -75.85 5.02
N VAL A 260 -10.96 -75.60 6.14
CA VAL A 260 -10.77 -76.60 7.20
C VAL A 260 -12.09 -76.91 7.91
N LEU A 261 -12.95 -75.93 8.20
CA LEU A 261 -14.25 -76.16 8.82
C LEU A 261 -15.24 -76.87 7.88
N GLU A 262 -15.21 -76.56 6.58
CA GLU A 262 -15.97 -77.28 5.55
C GLU A 262 -15.51 -78.73 5.42
N GLN A 263 -14.21 -79.01 5.56
CA GLN A 263 -13.70 -80.38 5.60
C GLN A 263 -14.05 -81.07 6.93
N GLU A 264 -13.91 -80.39 8.09
CA GLU A 264 -14.39 -80.91 9.38
C GLU A 264 -15.88 -81.26 9.34
N VAL A 265 -16.70 -80.47 8.63
CA VAL A 265 -18.14 -80.74 8.43
C VAL A 265 -18.32 -81.96 7.53
N LYS A 266 -17.66 -82.05 6.37
CA LYS A 266 -17.72 -83.23 5.49
C LYS A 266 -17.26 -84.51 6.18
N ASP A 267 -16.21 -84.44 7.01
CA ASP A 267 -15.71 -85.58 7.77
C ASP A 267 -16.71 -86.00 8.86
N LYS A 268 -17.35 -85.03 9.54
CA LYS A 268 -18.45 -85.29 10.49
C LYS A 268 -19.69 -85.83 9.78
N GLU A 269 -20.05 -85.33 8.60
CA GLU A 269 -21.15 -85.85 7.76
C GLU A 269 -20.88 -87.29 7.36
N GLN A 270 -19.66 -87.65 6.93
CA GLN A 270 -19.29 -89.04 6.68
C GLN A 270 -19.35 -89.92 7.93
N VAL A 271 -18.97 -89.41 9.10
CA VAL A 271 -19.10 -90.15 10.38
C VAL A 271 -20.57 -90.30 10.79
N VAL A 272 -21.41 -89.29 10.55
CA VAL A 272 -22.86 -89.37 10.74
C VAL A 272 -23.47 -90.41 9.81
N ILE A 273 -23.15 -90.38 8.51
CA ILE A 273 -23.61 -91.38 7.52
C ILE A 273 -23.27 -92.79 8.00
N ARG A 274 -21.99 -93.07 8.30
CA ARG A 274 -21.56 -94.38 8.83
C ARG A 274 -22.26 -94.75 10.15
N SER A 275 -22.62 -93.77 10.97
CA SER A 275 -23.37 -94.00 12.21
C SER A 275 -24.85 -94.25 11.98
N THR A 276 -25.47 -93.70 10.92
CA THR A 276 -26.81 -94.09 10.47
C THR A 276 -26.79 -95.48 9.86
N ASP A 277 -25.82 -95.82 9.00
CA ASP A 277 -25.69 -97.16 8.40
C ASP A 277 -25.62 -98.26 9.49
N VAL A 278 -24.82 -98.03 10.54
CA VAL A 278 -24.73 -98.92 11.72
C VAL A 278 -26.02 -98.92 12.56
N CYS A 279 -26.75 -97.81 12.62
CA CYS A 279 -28.02 -97.72 13.34
C CYS A 279 -29.16 -98.43 12.59
N GLU A 280 -29.19 -98.36 11.26
CA GLU A 280 -30.13 -99.07 10.41
C GLU A 280 -29.88 -100.59 10.47
N SER A 281 -28.61 -101.03 10.41
CA SER A 281 -28.26 -102.44 10.65
C SER A 281 -28.67 -102.93 12.06
N ALA A 282 -28.58 -102.06 13.08
CA ALA A 282 -29.08 -102.36 14.44
C ALA A 282 -30.62 -102.26 14.59
N GLN A 283 -31.32 -101.69 13.61
CA GLN A 283 -32.77 -101.62 13.52
C GLN A 283 -33.33 -102.90 12.87
N GLU A 284 -32.69 -103.39 11.80
CA GLU A 284 -33.08 -104.63 11.10
C GLU A 284 -33.07 -105.84 12.04
N HIS A 285 -31.99 -106.02 12.81
CA HIS A 285 -31.88 -107.11 13.79
C HIS A 285 -32.98 -107.13 14.87
N LYS A 286 -33.69 -106.03 15.10
CA LYS A 286 -34.84 -105.98 16.05
C LYS A 286 -36.19 -106.29 15.41
N LEU A 287 -36.27 -106.29 14.08
CA LEU A 287 -37.52 -106.56 13.37
C LEU A 287 -37.72 -108.06 13.10
N GLU A 288 -36.64 -108.84 12.96
CA GLU A 288 -36.73 -110.30 12.79
C GLU A 288 -37.21 -111.02 14.06
N GLU A 289 -36.65 -110.73 15.25
CA GLU A 289 -37.13 -111.31 16.52
C GLU A 289 -38.61 -110.99 16.81
N SER A 290 -39.10 -109.84 16.32
CA SER A 290 -40.51 -109.45 16.47
C SER A 290 -41.46 -110.30 15.61
N LEU A 291 -40.96 -110.86 14.51
CA LEU A 291 -41.77 -111.59 13.53
C LEU A 291 -42.04 -113.04 13.98
N GLU A 292 -41.06 -113.74 14.55
CA GLU A 292 -41.26 -115.12 15.03
C GLU A 292 -42.30 -115.23 16.16
N MET A 293 -42.31 -114.27 17.10
CA MET A 293 -43.34 -114.24 18.15
C MET A 293 -44.76 -114.02 17.58
N LYS A 294 -44.90 -113.28 16.47
CA LYS A 294 -46.20 -113.12 15.78
C LYS A 294 -46.63 -114.43 15.11
N GLN A 295 -45.70 -115.14 14.47
CA GLN A 295 -45.93 -116.42 13.81
C GLN A 295 -46.51 -117.47 14.78
N LEU A 296 -45.93 -117.59 15.98
CA LEU A 296 -46.34 -118.57 16.99
C LEU A 296 -47.72 -118.29 17.62
N GLN A 297 -48.20 -117.05 17.52
CA GLN A 297 -49.50 -116.65 18.07
C GLN A 297 -50.66 -117.01 17.11
N ILE A 298 -50.43 -116.98 15.80
CA ILE A 298 -51.47 -117.22 14.77
C ILE A 298 -51.97 -118.68 14.81
N GLY A 299 -51.08 -119.67 14.86
CA GLY A 299 -51.46 -121.10 14.90
C GLY A 299 -52.31 -121.51 16.13
N LYS A 300 -52.27 -120.71 17.21
CA LYS A 300 -53.12 -120.92 18.41
C LYS A 300 -54.54 -120.36 18.24
N PHE A 301 -54.76 -119.42 17.32
CA PHE A 301 -56.09 -118.91 16.97
C PHE A 301 -56.74 -119.69 15.82
N GLU A 302 -55.97 -120.17 14.84
CA GLU A 302 -56.50 -121.01 13.75
C GLU A 302 -57.10 -122.34 14.25
N THR A 303 -56.57 -122.88 15.35
CA THR A 303 -57.08 -124.09 16.00
C THR A 303 -58.38 -123.84 16.79
N THR A 304 -58.57 -122.66 17.37
CA THR A 304 -59.84 -122.28 18.03
C THR A 304 -60.94 -121.93 17.02
N VAL A 305 -60.58 -121.29 15.90
CA VAL A 305 -61.54 -120.95 14.84
C VAL A 305 -62.15 -122.19 14.17
N LYS A 306 -61.42 -123.32 14.12
CA LYS A 306 -61.97 -124.58 13.59
C LYS A 306 -63.04 -125.21 14.50
N SER A 307 -62.88 -125.25 15.83
CA SER A 307 -63.87 -125.90 16.70
C SER A 307 -65.17 -125.12 16.84
N ILE A 308 -65.12 -123.78 16.84
CA ILE A 308 -66.30 -122.92 16.96
C ILE A 308 -67.17 -122.94 15.69
N SER A 309 -66.59 -123.32 14.53
CA SER A 309 -67.30 -123.40 13.25
C SER A 309 -68.30 -124.58 13.17
N GLU A 310 -68.02 -125.70 13.84
CA GLU A 310 -68.88 -126.90 13.75
C GLU A 310 -70.07 -126.89 14.72
N GLU A 311 -69.97 -126.23 15.88
CA GLU A 311 -71.07 -126.14 16.85
C GLU A 311 -72.17 -125.16 16.41
N LEU A 312 -71.82 -124.10 15.67
CA LEU A 312 -72.73 -123.08 15.17
C LEU A 312 -73.74 -123.63 14.13
N LEU A 313 -73.44 -124.76 13.49
CA LEU A 313 -74.36 -125.50 12.62
C LEU A 313 -75.38 -126.37 13.38
N LYS A 314 -75.14 -126.72 14.65
CA LYS A 314 -76.08 -127.50 15.49
C LYS A 314 -77.02 -126.62 16.32
N ALA A 315 -76.61 -125.40 16.68
CA ALA A 315 -77.46 -124.46 17.42
C ALA A 315 -78.69 -123.96 16.62
N ASN A 316 -78.63 -124.00 15.28
CA ASN A 316 -79.71 -123.52 14.40
C ASN A 316 -80.98 -124.40 14.37
N GLU A 317 -80.95 -125.63 14.91
CA GLU A 317 -82.15 -126.48 15.00
C GLU A 317 -83.12 -126.05 16.12
N ILE A 318 -82.62 -125.48 17.22
CA ILE A 318 -83.42 -125.27 18.44
C ILE A 318 -84.22 -123.96 18.36
N ILE A 319 -83.65 -122.89 17.79
CA ILE A 319 -84.36 -121.60 17.65
C ILE A 319 -85.44 -121.67 16.55
N LYS A 320 -85.38 -122.63 15.62
CA LYS A 320 -86.50 -122.95 14.71
C LYS A 320 -87.64 -123.72 15.38
N LYS A 321 -87.39 -124.40 16.51
CA LYS A 321 -88.44 -125.09 17.31
C LYS A 321 -89.14 -124.15 18.30
N LEU A 322 -88.43 -123.20 18.91
CA LEU A 322 -89.05 -122.19 19.80
C LEU A 322 -89.76 -121.01 19.08
N GLN A 323 -89.83 -121.03 17.74
CA GLN A 323 -90.80 -120.22 16.99
C GLN A 323 -92.15 -120.94 16.76
N GLY A 324 -92.32 -122.18 17.24
CA GLY A 324 -93.54 -122.98 17.04
C GLY A 324 -94.69 -122.67 18.02
N GLU A 325 -94.40 -122.26 19.25
CA GLU A 325 -95.39 -122.28 20.35
C GLU A 325 -95.91 -120.90 20.75
N MET A 326 -95.08 -119.86 20.66
CA MET A 326 -95.52 -118.46 20.80
C MET A 326 -96.56 -118.06 19.72
N LYS A 327 -96.58 -118.77 18.58
CA LYS A 327 -97.57 -118.59 17.51
C LYS A 327 -98.80 -119.52 17.63
N LYS A 328 -98.82 -120.40 18.63
CA LYS A 328 -99.90 -121.37 18.90
C LYS A 328 -100.75 -121.03 20.12
N VAL A 329 -100.22 -120.27 21.10
CA VAL A 329 -100.99 -119.80 22.27
C VAL A 329 -101.08 -118.26 22.35
N MET A 330 -100.56 -117.53 21.34
CA MET A 330 -101.15 -116.24 20.90
C MET A 330 -102.45 -116.47 20.11
N GLU A 331 -103.23 -117.42 20.62
CA GLU A 331 -104.48 -117.94 20.07
C GLU A 331 -105.60 -116.90 20.16
N LYS A 332 -106.62 -117.13 19.32
CA LYS A 332 -108.09 -117.11 19.54
C LYS A 332 -108.75 -116.41 20.75
N MET A 333 -108.05 -116.01 21.81
CA MET A 333 -108.65 -115.59 23.08
C MET A 333 -107.73 -114.61 23.84
N LYS A 334 -107.94 -113.29 23.86
CA LYS A 334 -109.05 -112.44 23.39
C LYS A 334 -108.44 -111.08 22.95
N LEU A 335 -108.62 -110.55 21.74
CA LEU A 335 -109.88 -110.30 21.04
C LEU A 335 -110.99 -109.65 21.92
N LYS A 336 -110.64 -109.02 23.05
CA LYS A 336 -111.63 -108.33 23.90
C LYS A 336 -111.11 -107.19 24.80
N ASN A 337 -109.83 -107.12 25.20
CA ASN A 337 -109.40 -106.17 26.25
C ASN A 337 -108.29 -105.15 25.94
N ALA A 338 -107.64 -105.13 24.76
CA ALA A 338 -106.80 -103.97 24.37
C ALA A 338 -107.65 -102.74 23.99
N VAL A 339 -108.82 -102.99 23.39
CA VAL A 339 -109.94 -102.03 23.30
C VAL A 339 -110.32 -101.48 24.69
N THR A 340 -110.10 -102.28 25.74
CA THR A 340 -110.35 -101.90 27.14
C THR A 340 -109.20 -101.14 27.81
N LEU A 341 -108.09 -100.84 27.10
CA LEU A 341 -107.01 -99.96 27.62
C LEU A 341 -106.83 -98.67 26.80
N GLN A 342 -107.42 -98.60 25.60
CA GLN A 342 -108.04 -97.32 25.20
C GLN A 342 -109.18 -96.92 26.16
N GLN A 343 -109.79 -97.87 26.89
CA GLN A 343 -110.63 -97.54 28.05
C GLN A 343 -109.84 -97.05 29.29
N GLU A 344 -108.50 -97.15 29.36
CA GLU A 344 -107.65 -96.65 30.47
C GLU A 344 -106.73 -95.47 30.13
N LYS A 345 -106.62 -95.07 28.87
CA LYS A 345 -106.47 -93.62 28.60
C LYS A 345 -107.80 -92.89 28.83
N ILE A 346 -108.91 -93.50 28.39
CA ILE A 346 -110.25 -93.05 28.80
C ILE A 346 -110.46 -93.15 30.31
N LEU A 347 -109.78 -94.03 31.09
CA LEU A 347 -109.71 -94.05 32.56
C LEU A 347 -108.46 -93.35 33.13
N GLY A 348 -107.67 -92.64 32.35
CA GLY A 348 -106.88 -91.51 32.87
C GLY A 348 -107.82 -90.31 33.03
N GLU A 349 -108.51 -89.98 31.94
CA GLU A 349 -109.52 -88.93 31.87
C GLU A 349 -110.81 -89.32 32.63
N LYS A 350 -111.12 -90.62 32.75
CA LYS A 350 -112.16 -91.16 33.66
C LYS A 350 -111.64 -91.51 35.04
N GLU A 351 -110.36 -91.64 35.37
CA GLU A 351 -109.94 -91.62 36.79
C GLU A 351 -109.93 -90.17 37.29
N GLN A 352 -109.96 -89.15 36.42
CA GLN A 352 -110.44 -87.82 36.82
C GLN A 352 -111.97 -87.81 37.06
N THR A 353 -112.80 -88.46 36.23
CA THR A 353 -114.24 -88.62 36.57
C THR A 353 -114.52 -89.62 37.68
N LEU A 354 -113.61 -90.53 38.00
CA LEU A 354 -113.72 -91.56 39.04
C LEU A 354 -113.01 -91.10 40.30
N GLN A 355 -112.10 -90.12 40.26
CA GLN A 355 -111.83 -89.27 41.41
C GLN A 355 -113.02 -88.34 41.68
N LYS A 356 -113.77 -87.91 40.66
CA LYS A 356 -115.03 -87.17 40.87
C LYS A 356 -116.14 -88.06 41.44
N GLU A 357 -116.36 -89.25 40.88
CA GLU A 357 -117.29 -90.26 41.43
C GLU A 357 -116.75 -90.92 42.70
N LYS A 358 -115.42 -90.96 42.98
CA LYS A 358 -114.88 -91.29 44.32
C LYS A 358 -114.93 -90.09 45.26
N LEU A 359 -115.04 -88.85 44.80
CA LEU A 359 -115.37 -87.72 45.66
C LEU A 359 -116.86 -87.76 46.01
N GLU A 360 -117.72 -88.05 45.04
CA GLU A 360 -119.17 -88.19 45.21
C GLU A 360 -119.55 -89.51 45.91
N LEU A 361 -118.78 -90.59 45.76
CA LEU A 361 -118.92 -91.86 46.50
C LEU A 361 -118.07 -91.90 47.78
N ASN A 362 -117.11 -91.00 48.00
CA ASN A 362 -116.58 -90.75 49.35
C ASN A 362 -117.45 -89.75 50.10
N ASN A 363 -118.18 -88.87 49.40
CA ASN A 363 -119.32 -88.12 49.95
C ASN A 363 -120.51 -89.05 50.19
N ALA A 364 -120.74 -90.07 49.35
CA ALA A 364 -121.78 -91.07 49.59
C ALA A 364 -121.33 -92.20 50.52
N LYS A 365 -120.03 -92.42 50.74
CA LYS A 365 -119.52 -93.20 51.88
C LYS A 365 -119.48 -92.37 53.14
N GLN A 366 -119.26 -91.06 53.09
CA GLN A 366 -119.49 -90.18 54.25
C GLN A 366 -120.99 -90.03 54.52
N ALA A 367 -121.87 -90.05 53.52
CA ALA A 367 -123.32 -90.05 53.71
C ALA A 367 -123.86 -91.43 54.10
N LEU A 368 -123.27 -92.53 53.60
CA LEU A 368 -123.59 -93.89 54.01
C LEU A 368 -123.02 -94.17 55.40
N GLN A 369 -121.85 -93.66 55.76
CA GLN A 369 -121.27 -93.80 57.11
C GLN A 369 -121.90 -92.81 58.09
N GLN A 370 -122.32 -91.61 57.66
CA GLN A 370 -123.29 -90.80 58.40
C GLN A 370 -124.70 -91.42 58.44
N LYS A 371 -125.03 -92.38 57.56
CA LYS A 371 -126.27 -93.17 57.63
C LYS A 371 -126.08 -94.44 58.44
N GLU A 372 -124.90 -95.03 58.52
CA GLU A 372 -124.54 -96.08 59.48
C GLU A 372 -124.45 -95.47 60.87
N ASP A 373 -124.00 -94.23 61.01
CA ASP A 373 -124.01 -93.50 62.27
C ASP A 373 -125.41 -92.96 62.58
N LYS A 374 -126.17 -92.47 61.59
CA LYS A 374 -127.60 -92.17 61.78
C LYS A 374 -128.48 -93.42 61.93
N VAL A 375 -128.04 -94.63 61.58
CA VAL A 375 -128.75 -95.91 61.84
C VAL A 375 -128.21 -96.60 63.09
N LYS A 376 -126.95 -96.39 63.49
CA LYS A 376 -126.53 -96.60 64.89
C LYS A 376 -127.35 -95.70 65.81
N ILE A 377 -127.65 -94.46 65.41
CA ILE A 377 -128.57 -93.57 66.15
C ILE A 377 -130.04 -93.99 66.01
N ILE A 378 -130.55 -94.31 64.80
CA ILE A 378 -131.98 -94.64 64.57
C ILE A 378 -132.35 -96.05 65.01
N GLN A 379 -131.43 -97.02 64.96
CA GLN A 379 -131.66 -98.36 65.51
C GLN A 379 -131.34 -98.43 67.00
N CYS A 380 -130.44 -97.59 67.54
CA CYS A 380 -130.49 -97.29 68.98
C CYS A 380 -131.78 -96.56 69.37
N LEU A 381 -132.39 -95.75 68.50
CA LEU A 381 -133.74 -95.23 68.74
C LEU A 381 -134.81 -96.32 68.63
N CYS A 382 -134.70 -97.34 67.78
CA CYS A 382 -135.62 -98.48 67.80
C CYS A 382 -135.44 -99.33 69.07
N ILE A 383 -134.19 -99.59 69.50
CA ILE A 383 -133.91 -100.21 70.80
C ILE A 383 -134.55 -99.35 71.91
N TYR A 384 -134.34 -98.04 71.90
CA TYR A 384 -134.88 -97.09 72.88
C TYR A 384 -136.40 -96.91 72.81
N VAL A 385 -137.05 -97.03 71.65
CA VAL A 385 -138.51 -96.84 71.47
C VAL A 385 -139.27 -98.10 71.84
N THR A 386 -138.79 -99.30 71.47
CA THR A 386 -139.43 -100.55 71.94
C THR A 386 -139.14 -100.76 73.44
N TRP A 387 -137.95 -100.39 73.93
CA TRP A 387 -137.66 -100.30 75.37
C TRP A 387 -138.50 -99.23 76.11
N LYS A 388 -139.02 -98.23 75.39
CA LYS A 388 -140.00 -97.24 75.88
C LYS A 388 -141.46 -97.66 75.64
N SER A 389 -141.69 -98.90 75.17
CA SER A 389 -142.98 -99.58 75.18
C SER A 389 -143.12 -100.59 76.34
N THR A 390 -142.00 -101.01 76.93
CA THR A 390 -141.97 -101.44 78.34
C THR A 390 -142.40 -100.30 79.28
N GLU A 391 -142.87 -100.67 80.47
CA GLU A 391 -142.94 -99.83 81.67
C GLU A 391 -143.81 -98.55 81.76
N GLN A 392 -144.53 -98.09 80.72
CA GLN A 392 -145.40 -96.88 80.86
C GLN A 392 -146.92 -97.05 80.69
N ARG A 393 -147.46 -98.28 80.60
CA ARG A 393 -148.87 -98.51 80.99
C ARG A 393 -149.21 -99.90 81.54
N LYS A 394 -148.39 -100.38 82.48
CA LYS A 394 -148.99 -100.95 83.70
C LYS A 394 -149.77 -99.81 84.37
N HIS A 395 -151.09 -99.85 84.35
CA HIS A 395 -152.03 -99.39 85.41
C HIS A 395 -153.45 -99.17 84.82
N LEU A 396 -154.46 -99.72 85.52
CA LEU A 396 -155.86 -99.27 85.63
C LEU A 396 -156.41 -98.48 84.41
N THR A 397 -157.18 -99.09 83.49
CA THR A 397 -158.60 -99.48 83.71
C THR A 397 -159.11 -100.24 82.45
N PHE A 398 -159.83 -101.37 82.58
CA PHE A 398 -161.32 -101.48 82.60
C PHE A 398 -161.92 -101.16 81.20
N THR A 399 -162.50 -102.05 80.38
CA THR A 399 -162.96 -103.47 80.43
C THR A 399 -162.72 -104.14 79.04
N TYR A 400 -163.00 -105.41 78.67
CA TYR A 400 -163.46 -106.71 79.23
C TYR A 400 -162.99 -107.79 78.19
N SER A 401 -162.62 -109.04 78.52
CA SER A 401 -163.43 -110.28 78.69
C SER A 401 -164.66 -110.50 77.79
N MET A 402 -164.91 -111.79 77.52
CA MET A 402 -166.20 -112.49 77.29
C MET A 402 -167.45 -111.74 76.78
N GLN A 403 -168.13 -112.40 75.82
CA GLN A 403 -169.59 -112.39 75.62
C GLN A 403 -170.25 -111.13 75.02
N ALA A 404 -171.52 -111.34 74.72
CA ALA A 404 -172.51 -110.48 74.05
C ALA A 404 -172.44 -108.97 74.32
N LEU A 405 -172.43 -108.20 73.23
CA LEU A 405 -173.63 -107.41 72.94
C LEU A 405 -174.69 -108.38 72.38
N PRO A 406 -175.98 -108.26 72.73
CA PRO A 406 -177.03 -108.51 71.76
C PRO A 406 -176.93 -107.46 70.62
N GLN A 407 -177.16 -107.86 69.36
CA GLN A 407 -177.26 -106.98 68.17
C GLN A 407 -175.89 -106.44 67.64
N LEU A 408 -175.66 -106.14 66.35
CA LEU A 408 -176.44 -105.41 65.31
C LEU A 408 -176.70 -103.93 65.68
N PRO A 409 -176.84 -102.98 64.72
CA PRO A 409 -176.65 -103.03 63.25
C PRO A 409 -175.31 -102.34 62.84
N GLY A 410 -174.94 -102.05 61.58
CA GLY A 410 -175.54 -102.25 60.25
C GLY A 410 -175.45 -100.97 59.39
N ARG A 411 -175.65 -101.09 58.07
CA ARG A 411 -175.40 -100.07 57.01
C ARG A 411 -173.92 -99.73 56.81
N GLN A 412 -173.41 -99.59 55.57
CA GLN A 412 -173.74 -98.61 54.52
C GLN A 412 -173.48 -97.17 54.96
N VAL A 413 -172.80 -96.44 54.06
CA VAL A 413 -173.15 -95.10 53.54
C VAL A 413 -173.64 -94.07 54.58
N ALA A 414 -172.96 -92.93 54.65
CA ALA A 414 -173.64 -91.66 54.82
C ALA A 414 -173.96 -91.16 53.40
N ASN A 415 -175.21 -90.93 52.99
CA ASN A 415 -176.49 -90.98 53.73
C ASN A 415 -176.95 -92.36 54.23
#